data_AF-A0A349W9R6-F1
#
_entry.id   AF-A0A349W9R6-F1
#
_cell.length_a   1.000
_cell.length_b   1.000
_cell.length_c   1.000
_cell.angle_alpha   90.00
_cell.angle_beta   90.00
_cell.angle_gamma   90.00
#
_symmetry.space_group_name_H-M   'P 1'
#
loop_
_entity.id
_entity.type
_entity.pdbx_description
1 polymer ?
#
loop_
_entity_poly.entity_id
_entity_poly.type
_entity_poly.pdbx_seq_one_letter_code
_entity_poly.pdbx_strand_id
1 'polypeptide(L)' 'FPQPLRKQEEVFSERMSILFKRLRIVRMVDPARNVLVYLTYSEKLIDGSPQNSVTAVPVARETPIPVKP' A
#
# COMPACT_ATOMS: atom_id res chain seq x y z
N PHE A 1 -13.94 4.46 9.38
CA PHE A 1 -12.52 4.15 9.63
C PHE A 1 -12.22 4.32 11.11
N PRO A 2 -11.52 3.38 11.77
CA PRO A 2 -11.29 3.43 13.22
C PRO A 2 -10.38 4.59 13.65
N GLN A 3 -9.51 5.08 12.76
CA GLN A 3 -8.67 6.27 12.95
C GLN A 3 -8.45 6.96 11.59
N PRO A 4 -8.11 8.27 11.57
CA PRO A 4 -7.67 8.94 10.36
C PRO A 4 -6.43 8.26 9.75
N LEU A 5 -6.48 8.01 8.44
CA LEU A 5 -5.39 7.37 7.70
C LEU A 5 -4.33 8.39 7.30
N ARG A 6 -3.07 7.97 7.21
CA ARG A 6 -2.03 8.81 6.59
C ARG A 6 -2.24 8.81 5.07
N LYS A 7 -1.83 9.88 4.38
CA LYS A 7 -1.84 9.94 2.90
C LYS A 7 -1.09 8.77 2.27
N GLN A 8 0.00 8.34 2.92
CA GLN A 8 0.79 7.18 2.57
C GLN A 8 1.30 6.53 3.85
N GLU A 9 1.19 5.21 3.94
CA GLU A 9 1.74 4.42 5.04
C GLU A 9 2.13 3.01 4.59
N GLU A 10 3.22 2.49 5.14
CA GLU A 10 3.57 1.08 5.03
C GLU A 10 2.66 0.29 5.97
N VAL A 11 1.75 -0.50 5.38
CA VAL A 11 0.78 -1.31 6.15
C VAL A 11 1.30 -2.70 6.45
N PHE A 12 2.29 -3.17 5.70
CA PHE A 12 2.87 -4.48 5.88
C PHE A 12 4.30 -4.54 5.34
N SER A 13 5.15 -5.26 6.06
CA SER A 13 6.55 -5.47 5.71
C SER A 13 6.97 -6.84 6.23
N GLU A 14 7.29 -7.76 5.34
CA GLU A 14 7.75 -9.10 5.73
C GLU A 14 9.02 -9.50 4.98
N ARG A 15 9.96 -10.09 5.73
CA ARG A 15 11.17 -10.67 5.18
C ARG A 15 10.91 -12.12 4.80
N MET A 16 10.83 -12.40 3.50
CA MET A 16 10.58 -13.75 2.99
C MET A 16 11.85 -14.60 2.88
N SER A 17 13.04 -13.99 2.96
CA SER A 17 14.30 -14.74 2.87
C SER A 17 15.43 -14.08 3.64
N ILE A 18 16.33 -14.91 4.18
CA ILE A 18 17.58 -14.47 4.80
C ILE A 18 18.45 -13.73 3.80
N LEU A 19 18.43 -14.13 2.53
CA LEU A 19 19.25 -13.49 1.53
C LEU A 19 18.63 -12.16 1.08
N PHE A 20 17.58 -12.09 0.24
CA PHE A 20 17.26 -10.79 -0.40
C PHE A 20 15.81 -10.62 -0.89
N LYS A 21 14.80 -11.09 -0.14
CA LYS A 21 13.39 -10.84 -0.49
C LYS A 21 12.65 -10.19 0.68
N ARG A 22 12.23 -8.94 0.50
CA ARG A 22 11.30 -8.24 1.39
C ARG A 22 10.05 -7.89 0.60
N LEU A 23 8.89 -8.26 1.14
CA LEU A 23 7.60 -7.83 0.65
C LEU A 23 7.22 -6.56 1.41
N ARG A 24 6.90 -5.49 0.69
CA ARG A 24 6.34 -4.26 1.26
C ARG A 24 5.00 -3.96 0.65
N ILE A 25 4.04 -3.60 1.50
CA ILE A 25 2.72 -3.16 1.09
C ILE A 25 2.53 -1.75 1.61
N VAL A 26 2.34 -0.82 0.69
CA VAL A 26 2.08 0.58 0.98
C VAL A 26 0.64 0.88 0.64
N ARG A 27 -0.10 1.41 1.62
CA ARG A 27 -1.43 1.95 1.41
C ARG A 27 -1.32 3.46 1.23
N MET A 28 -1.97 3.95 0.18
CA MET A 28 -2.13 5.36 -0.11
C MET A 28 -3.60 5.71 -0.15
N VAL A 29 -3.92 6.95 0.19
CA VAL A 29 -5.27 7.49 0.08
C VAL A 29 -5.29 8.54 -1.02
N ASP A 30 -6.21 8.40 -1.97
CA ASP A 30 -6.57 9.46 -2.91
C ASP A 30 -7.90 10.10 -2.43
N PRO A 31 -7.83 11.26 -1.73
CA PRO A 31 -9.04 11.91 -1.20
C PRO A 31 -9.91 12.50 -2.31
N ALA A 32 -9.32 12.88 -3.45
CA ALA A 32 -10.05 13.49 -4.55
C ALA A 32 -10.97 12.46 -5.23
N ARG A 33 -10.56 11.19 -5.24
CA ARG A 33 -11.33 10.08 -5.84
C ARG A 33 -12.02 9.19 -4.82
N ASN A 34 -11.80 9.39 -3.52
CA ASN A 34 -12.24 8.52 -2.42
C ASN A 34 -11.82 7.06 -2.62
N VAL A 35 -10.53 6.86 -2.93
CA VAL A 35 -9.94 5.55 -3.28
C VAL A 35 -8.78 5.21 -2.34
N LEU A 36 -8.69 3.94 -1.96
CA LEU A 36 -7.49 3.37 -1.32
C LEU A 36 -6.64 2.68 -2.38
N VAL A 37 -5.39 3.08 -2.51
CA VAL A 37 -4.44 2.47 -3.42
C VAL A 37 -3.48 1.59 -2.62
N TYR A 38 -3.38 0.32 -2.99
CA TYR A 38 -2.44 -0.63 -2.41
C TYR A 38 -1.34 -0.91 -3.42
N LEU A 39 -0.11 -0.58 -3.05
CA LEU A 39 1.08 -0.92 -3.81
C LEU A 39 1.83 -2.01 -3.05
N THR A 40 1.91 -3.18 -3.65
CA THR A 40 2.74 -4.27 -3.17
C THR A 40 3.99 -4.33 -4.04
N TYR A 41 5.17 -4.28 -3.45
CA TYR A 41 6.43 -4.43 -4.18
C TYR A 41 7.39 -5.35 -3.43
N SER A 42 8.16 -6.13 -4.20
CA SER A 42 9.22 -6.98 -3.67
C SER A 42 10.58 -6.37 -3.97
N GLU A 43 11.40 -6.15 -2.94
CA GLU A 43 12.80 -5.77 -3.13
C GLU A 43 13.60 -7.01 -3.57
N LYS A 44 14.32 -6.95 -4.70
CA LYS A 44 15.27 -8.00 -5.14
C LYS A 44 16.60 -7.35 -5.54
N LEU A 45 17.70 -7.89 -5.04
CA LEU A 45 19.07 -7.43 -5.35
C LEU A 45 19.79 -8.32 -6.38
N ILE A 46 19.29 -9.52 -6.70
CA ILE A 46 19.98 -10.50 -7.55
C ILE A 46 18.97 -11.19 -8.51
N ASP A 47 19.14 -10.96 -9.82
CA ASP A 47 18.55 -11.64 -10.99
C ASP A 47 17.09 -12.10 -10.92
N GLY A 48 16.11 -11.18 -10.92
CA GLY A 48 14.77 -11.55 -11.36
C GLY A 48 13.71 -10.47 -11.18
N SER A 49 12.64 -10.61 -11.97
CA SER A 49 11.57 -9.62 -12.09
C SER A 49 10.95 -9.27 -10.73
N PRO A 50 10.90 -7.98 -10.36
CA PRO A 50 10.21 -7.55 -9.15
C PRO A 50 8.72 -7.89 -9.27
N GLN A 51 8.16 -8.54 -8.25
CA GLN A 51 6.72 -8.73 -8.18
C GLN A 51 6.09 -7.45 -7.61
N ASN A 52 5.72 -6.56 -8.52
CA ASN A 52 4.99 -5.34 -8.20
C ASN A 52 3.53 -5.54 -8.60
N SER A 53 2.61 -5.21 -7.70
CA SER A 53 1.18 -5.22 -7.95
C SER A 53 0.56 -3.95 -7.39
N VAL A 54 -0.38 -3.36 -8.12
CA VAL A 54 -1.11 -2.17 -7.71
C VAL A 54 -2.60 -2.43 -7.82
N THR A 55 -3.33 -2.11 -6.75
CA THR A 55 -4.78 -2.25 -6.70
C THR A 55 -5.42 -0.97 -6.19
N ALA A 56 -6.41 -0.46 -6.92
CA ALA A 56 -7.23 0.66 -6.51
C ALA A 56 -8.58 0.13 -6.00
N VAL A 57 -8.85 0.33 -4.71
CA VAL A 57 -10.10 -0.07 -4.06
C VAL A 57 -10.96 1.17 -3.85
N PRO A 58 -12.06 1.34 -4.59
CA PRO A 58 -12.96 2.46 -4.40
C PRO A 58 -13.71 2.32 -3.07
N VAL A 59 -13.84 3.43 -2.34
CA VAL A 59 -14.69 3.52 -1.15
C VAL A 59 -15.99 4.21 -1.53
N ALA A 60 -17.10 3.69 -1.04
CA ALA A 60 -18.43 4.24 -1.25
C ALA A 60 -18.45 5.73 -0.85
N ARG A 61 -19.10 6.58 -1.64
CA ARG A 61 -19.07 8.05 -1.48
C ARG A 61 -19.68 8.51 -0.16
N GLU A 62 -20.57 7.68 0.39
CA GLU A 62 -21.26 7.87 1.66
C GLU A 62 -20.31 7.74 2.86
N THR A 63 -19.14 7.15 2.66
CA THR A 63 -18.10 6.98 3.69
C THR A 63 -16.81 7.67 3.25
N PRO A 64 -16.67 8.98 3.49
CA PRO A 64 -15.44 9.70 3.18
C PRO A 64 -14.27 9.13 4.00
N ILE A 65 -13.12 8.96 3.34
CA ILE A 65 -11.89 8.50 4.01
C ILE A 65 -11.32 9.67 4.84
N PRO A 66 -11.23 9.55 6.18
CA PRO A 66 -10.60 10.57 7.00
C PRO A 66 -9.09 10.50 6.82
N VAL A 67 -8.47 11.59 6.38
CA VAL A 67 -7.03 11.68 6.12
C VAL A 67 -6.38 12.61 7.15
N LYS A 68 -5.25 12.18 7.71
CA LYS A 68 -4.41 13.02 8.57
C LYS A 68 -3.88 14.21 7.75
N PRO A 69 -3.86 15.43 8.32
CA PRO A 69 -3.34 16.61 7.63
C PRO A 69 -1.91 16.40 7.13
#